data_AF-A0A847BIS2-F1
#
_entry.id   AF-A0A847BIS2-F1
#
_cell.length_a   1.000
_cell.length_b   1.000
_cell.length_c   1.000
_cell.angle_alpha   90.00
_cell.angle_beta   90.00
_cell.angle_gamma   90.00
#
_symmetry.space_group_name_H-M   'P 1'
#
loop_
_entity.id
_entity.type
_entity.pdbx_description
1 polymer ?
#
loop_
_entity_poly.entity_id
_entity_poly.type
_entity_poly.pdbx_seq_one_letter_code
_entity_poly.pdbx_strand_id
1 'polypeptide(L)'
;MLLWLTHTTGIRVIELNHKRRGFGLSVKRCEHDADPKEYRASDAPQQTLSRLYRQAGIKLGSSHSGHRTLACMVLADTGDVEMAQAMLCHQDLDHTKPYLSADQETIKGMHLTSRLDHLIARDM
;
A
#
# COMPACT_ATOMS: atom_id res chain seq x y z
N MET A 1 1.29 4.19 1.11
CA MET A 1 1.12 5.12 2.24
C MET A 1 1.55 4.41 3.52
N LEU A 2 2.68 4.82 4.12
CA LEU A 2 2.99 4.45 5.51
C LEU A 2 1.85 4.99 6.38
N LEU A 3 1.36 4.18 7.30
CA LEU A 3 0.29 4.51 8.24
C LEU A 3 0.61 5.86 8.91
N TRP A 4 -0.06 6.94 8.48
CA TRP A 4 0.06 8.26 9.09
C TRP A 4 -0.68 8.25 10.42
N LEU A 5 -0.02 7.77 11.48
CA LEU A 5 -0.49 7.97 12.85
C LEU A 5 0.25 9.16 13.47
N THR A 6 -0.32 10.33 13.15
CA THR A 6 -0.44 11.55 13.94
C THR A 6 0.80 12.16 14.60
N HIS A 7 1.07 13.39 14.18
CA HIS A 7 1.22 14.53 15.10
C HIS A 7 0.14 14.44 16.20
N THR A 8 0.48 13.95 17.39
CA THR A 8 -0.20 14.34 18.62
C THR A 8 0.84 14.33 19.75
N THR A 9 1.21 15.53 20.18
CA THR A 9 1.99 15.78 21.38
C THR A 9 1.30 15.11 22.58
N GLY A 10 1.79 13.93 22.98
CA GLY A 10 1.35 13.26 24.22
C GLY A 10 0.96 11.77 24.10
N ILE A 11 0.67 11.25 22.90
CA ILE A 11 0.29 9.83 22.72
C ILE A 11 1.51 9.03 22.26
N ARG A 12 1.93 8.03 23.04
CA ARG A 12 2.92 7.05 22.59
C ARG A 12 2.25 6.03 21.66
N VAL A 13 2.36 6.25 20.36
CA VAL A 13 1.98 5.25 19.35
C VAL A 13 3.08 4.19 19.28
N ILE A 14 2.71 2.91 19.44
CA ILE A 14 3.59 1.76 19.23
C ILE A 14 2.99 0.95 18.09
N GLU A 15 3.72 0.84 16.98
CA GLU A 15 3.34 -0.04 15.88
C GLU A 15 3.85 -1.46 16.19
N LEU A 16 2.96 -2.45 16.18
CA LEU A 16 3.28 -3.83 16.54
C LEU A 16 3.35 -4.72 15.29
N ASN A 17 4.27 -5.68 15.29
CA ASN A 17 4.28 -6.76 14.31
C ASN A 17 3.21 -7.82 14.62
N HIS A 18 3.05 -8.81 13.73
CA HIS A 18 2.12 -9.94 13.90
C HIS A 18 2.36 -10.79 15.17
N LYS A 19 3.53 -10.64 15.82
CA LYS A 19 3.86 -11.28 17.11
C LYS A 19 3.73 -10.31 18.30
N ARG A 20 3.00 -9.20 18.13
CA ARG A 20 2.79 -8.15 19.13
C ARG A 20 4.08 -7.52 19.68
N ARG A 21 5.16 -7.50 18.89
CA ARG A 21 6.41 -6.79 19.26
C ARG A 21 6.46 -5.43 18.57
N GLY A 22 6.85 -4.41 19.33
CA GLY A 22 7.00 -3.04 18.82
C GLY A 22 8.07 -2.94 17.74
N PHE A 23 7.79 -2.15 16.72
CA PHE A 23 8.80 -1.70 15.77
C PHE A 23 9.56 -0.47 16.30
N GLY A 24 10.83 -0.35 15.92
CA GLY A 24 11.57 0.90 16.10
C GLY A 24 10.98 1.99 15.21
N LEU A 25 10.76 3.18 15.78
CA LEU A 25 10.26 4.35 15.08
C LEU A 25 11.39 5.38 14.92
N SER A 26 11.57 5.89 13.70
CA SER A 26 12.47 7.00 13.39
C SER A 26 11.65 8.27 13.09
N VAL A 27 12.22 9.44 13.38
CA VAL A 27 11.61 10.72 12.98
C VAL A 27 11.90 10.93 11.50
N LYS A 28 10.86 11.23 10.73
CA LYS A 28 10.90 11.52 9.31
C LYS A 28 10.33 12.90 9.05
N ARG A 29 10.92 13.60 8.08
CA ARG A 29 10.48 14.90 7.62
C ARG A 29 9.90 14.76 6.21
N CYS A 30 8.70 15.29 6.00
CA CYS A 30 8.13 15.44 4.67
C CYS A 30 8.24 16.91 4.25
N GLU A 31 8.96 17.20 3.18
CA GLU A 31 9.10 18.56 2.61
C GLU A 31 8.17 18.78 1.40
N HIS A 32 7.29 17.82 1.13
CA HIS A 32 6.44 17.82 -0.08
C HIS A 32 5.19 18.71 0.03
N ASP A 33 4.93 19.27 1.21
CA ASP A 33 3.76 20.11 1.49
C ASP A 33 4.26 21.54 1.80
N ALA A 34 3.38 22.55 1.69
CA ALA A 34 3.76 23.95 1.96
C ALA A 34 4.29 24.18 3.40
N ASP A 35 4.04 23.23 4.29
CA ASP A 35 4.53 23.17 5.66
C ASP A 35 5.27 21.84 5.93
N PRO A 36 6.56 21.86 6.30
CA PRO A 36 7.33 20.65 6.58
C PRO A 36 6.78 19.91 7.81
N LYS A 37 6.22 18.71 7.59
CA LYS A 37 5.65 17.88 8.67
C LYS A 37 6.67 16.87 9.17
N GLU A 38 6.89 16.84 10.48
CA GLU A 38 7.64 15.78 11.15
C GLU A 38 6.70 14.68 11.64
N TYR A 39 7.05 13.43 11.37
CA TYR A 39 6.27 12.28 11.83
C TYR A 39 7.20 11.14 12.25
N ARG A 40 6.70 10.25 13.10
CA ARG A 40 7.42 9.04 13.49
C ARG A 40 6.92 7.88 12.66
N ALA A 41 7.83 7.13 12.04
CA ALA A 41 7.49 5.98 11.22
C ALA A 41 8.47 4.83 11.43
N SER A 42 8.01 3.59 11.22
CA SER A 42 8.89 2.45 11.14
C SER A 42 9.30 2.13 9.71
N ASP A 43 10.58 1.82 9.50
CA ASP A 43 11.08 1.29 8.23
C ASP A 43 10.96 -0.24 8.13
N ALA A 44 10.78 -0.93 9.25
CA ALA A 44 10.83 -2.39 9.29
C ALA A 44 9.70 -3.09 8.48
N PRO A 45 8.44 -2.62 8.48
CA PRO A 45 7.40 -3.18 7.62
C PRO A 45 7.72 -3.02 6.13
N GLN A 46 8.13 -1.82 5.71
CA GLN A 46 8.51 -1.53 4.32
C GLN A 46 9.67 -2.41 3.86
N GLN A 47 10.72 -2.55 4.68
CA GLN A 47 11.85 -3.42 4.36
C GLN A 47 11.43 -4.89 4.23
N THR A 48 10.54 -5.37 5.11
CA THR A 48 10.00 -6.73 5.04
C THR A 48 9.27 -6.95 3.71
N LEU A 49 8.36 -6.05 3.34
CA LEU A 49 7.61 -6.15 2.09
C LEU A 49 8.52 -6.08 0.86
N SER A 50 9.48 -5.15 0.81
CA SER A 50 10.44 -5.07 -0.30
C SER A 50 11.29 -6.33 -0.43
N ARG A 51 11.63 -7.00 0.68
CA ARG A 51 12.32 -8.31 0.63
C ARG A 51 11.43 -9.40 0.05
N LEU A 52 10.16 -9.46 0.47
CA LEU A 52 9.18 -10.42 -0.05
C LEU A 52 8.94 -10.22 -1.55
N TYR A 53 8.77 -8.97 -2.00
CA TYR A 53 8.67 -8.65 -3.43
C TYR A 53 9.89 -9.16 -4.20
N ARG A 54 11.10 -8.88 -3.71
CA ARG A 54 12.33 -9.36 -4.35
C ARG A 54 12.43 -10.89 -4.38
N GLN A 55 12.02 -11.57 -3.30
CA GLN A 55 12.00 -13.04 -3.23
C GLN A 55 11.00 -13.65 -4.22
N ALA A 56 9.88 -12.96 -4.47
CA ALA A 56 8.90 -13.33 -5.49
C ALA A 56 9.34 -12.94 -6.93
N GLY A 57 10.55 -12.39 -7.12
CA GLY A 57 11.03 -11.94 -8.42
C GLY A 57 10.45 -10.60 -8.90
N ILE A 58 9.67 -9.91 -8.06
CA ILE A 58 9.06 -8.62 -8.37
C ILE A 58 10.11 -7.51 -8.18
N LYS A 59 10.62 -7.00 -9.30
CA LYS A 59 11.61 -5.91 -9.32
C LYS A 59 10.95 -4.59 -8.90
N LEU A 60 11.67 -3.76 -8.14
CA LEU A 60 11.23 -2.45 -7.65
C LEU A 60 9.97 -2.48 -6.75
N GLY A 61 9.58 -3.65 -6.25
CA GLY A 61 8.44 -3.79 -5.34
C GLY A 61 8.63 -3.07 -4.00
N SER A 62 7.62 -2.29 -3.61
CA SER A 62 7.55 -1.51 -2.38
C SER A 62 6.11 -1.48 -1.86
N SER A 63 5.89 -1.00 -0.63
CA SER A 63 4.53 -0.74 -0.14
C SER A 63 3.75 0.19 -1.08
N HIS A 64 4.40 1.23 -1.63
CA HIS A 64 3.74 2.17 -2.53
C HIS A 64 3.30 1.50 -3.84
N SER A 65 4.19 0.74 -4.49
CA SER A 65 3.83 0.02 -5.71
C SER A 65 2.76 -1.05 -5.43
N GLY A 66 2.83 -1.72 -4.28
CA GLY A 66 1.81 -2.68 -3.84
C GLY A 66 0.43 -2.06 -3.67
N HIS A 67 0.34 -0.91 -3.00
CA HIS A 67 -0.91 -0.16 -2.86
C HIS A 67 -1.46 0.27 -4.22
N ARG A 68 -0.58 0.66 -5.16
CA ARG A 68 -0.99 1.03 -6.51
C ARG A 68 -1.60 -0.18 -7.23
N THR A 69 -0.95 -1.33 -7.17
CA THR A 69 -1.49 -2.58 -7.73
C THR A 69 -2.85 -2.92 -7.12
N LEU A 70 -2.99 -2.86 -5.79
CA LEU A 70 -4.25 -3.12 -5.10
C LEU A 70 -5.38 -2.18 -5.58
N ALA A 71 -5.12 -0.87 -5.61
CA ALA A 71 -6.10 0.12 -6.04
C ALA A 71 -6.54 -0.11 -7.49
N CYS A 72 -5.60 -0.47 -8.37
CA CYS A 72 -5.90 -0.77 -9.76
C CYS A 72 -6.74 -2.05 -9.89
N MET A 73 -6.45 -3.08 -9.10
CA MET A 73 -7.26 -4.31 -9.07
C MET A 73 -8.69 -4.03 -8.59
N VAL A 74 -8.85 -3.29 -7.49
CA VAL A 74 -10.18 -2.92 -6.96
C VAL A 74 -10.94 -2.11 -7.99
N LEU A 75 -10.32 -1.10 -8.60
CA LEU A 75 -10.97 -0.27 -9.60
C LEU A 75 -11.35 -1.07 -10.85
N ALA A 76 -10.51 -2.03 -11.26
CA ALA A 76 -10.80 -2.89 -12.41
C ALA A 76 -12.00 -3.82 -12.17
N ASP A 77 -12.11 -4.38 -10.96
CA ASP A 77 -13.12 -5.38 -10.62
C ASP A 77 -14.47 -4.73 -10.25
N THR A 78 -14.43 -3.54 -9.65
CA THR A 78 -15.62 -2.89 -9.08
C THR A 78 -16.06 -1.63 -9.82
N GLY A 79 -15.13 -0.95 -10.51
CA GLY A 79 -15.37 0.40 -11.04
C GLY A 79 -15.53 1.48 -9.96
N ASP A 80 -15.35 1.13 -8.67
CA ASP A 80 -15.66 2.00 -7.54
C ASP A 80 -14.39 2.62 -6.94
N VAL A 81 -14.27 3.94 -7.13
CA VAL A 81 -13.17 4.74 -6.61
C VAL A 81 -13.24 4.90 -5.09
N GLU A 82 -14.43 4.96 -4.51
CA GLU A 82 -14.61 5.08 -3.06
C GLU A 82 -14.20 3.78 -2.36
N MET A 83 -14.48 2.63 -2.97
CA MET A 83 -13.99 1.34 -2.48
C MET A 83 -12.47 1.25 -2.55
N ALA A 84 -11.84 1.72 -3.64
CA ALA A 84 -10.38 1.81 -3.72
C ALA A 84 -9.80 2.74 -2.64
N GLN A 85 -10.42 3.89 -2.41
CA GLN A 85 -10.03 4.83 -1.34
C GLN A 85 -10.13 4.18 0.06
N ALA A 86 -11.22 3.48 0.33
CA ALA A 86 -11.44 2.77 1.59
C ALA A 86 -10.40 1.66 1.82
N MET A 87 -10.09 0.88 0.79
CA MET A 87 -9.08 -0.18 0.85
C MET A 87 -7.66 0.34 1.09
N LEU A 88 -7.36 1.56 0.63
CA LEU A 88 -6.08 2.22 0.93
C LEU A 88 -6.08 2.96 2.27
N CYS A 89 -7.20 2.97 2.99
CA CYS A 89 -7.39 3.72 4.23
C CYS A 89 -7.10 5.22 4.07
N HIS A 90 -7.50 5.82 2.95
CA HIS A 90 -7.32 7.24 2.68
C HIS A 90 -8.55 8.04 3.13
N GLN A 91 -8.34 9.05 3.98
CA GLN A 91 -9.41 9.95 4.41
C GLN A 91 -9.86 10.92 3.30
N ASP A 92 -8.94 11.27 2.40
CA ASP A 92 -9.17 12.20 1.30
C ASP A 92 -8.85 11.51 -0.04
N LEU A 93 -9.70 11.77 -1.04
CA LEU A 93 -9.53 11.32 -2.40
C LEU A 93 -8.24 11.86 -3.03
N ASP A 94 -7.78 13.06 -2.65
CA ASP A 94 -6.52 13.63 -3.14
C ASP A 94 -5.31 12.73 -2.87
N HIS A 95 -5.33 11.98 -1.76
CA HIS A 95 -4.29 10.99 -1.46
C HIS A 95 -4.43 9.69 -2.25
N THR A 96 -5.63 9.40 -2.75
CA THR A 96 -5.93 8.22 -3.57
C THR A 96 -5.55 8.42 -5.03
N LYS A 97 -5.72 9.63 -5.57
CA LYS A 97 -5.45 9.98 -6.98
C LYS A 97 -4.12 9.41 -7.54
N PRO A 98 -2.97 9.48 -6.84
CA PRO A 98 -1.71 8.93 -7.34
C PRO A 98 -1.71 7.41 -7.57
N TYR A 99 -2.65 6.69 -6.95
CA TYR A 99 -2.78 5.23 -7.02
C TYR A 99 -3.83 4.76 -8.04
N LEU A 100 -4.66 5.67 -8.56
CA LEU A 100 -5.74 5.35 -9.52
C LEU A 100 -5.29 5.29 -10.98
N SER A 101 -4.03 5.64 -11.27
CA SER A 101 -3.49 5.56 -12.63
C SER A 101 -2.97 4.15 -12.91
N ALA A 102 -3.78 3.33 -13.56
CA ALA A 102 -3.26 2.19 -14.31
C ALA A 102 -3.54 2.35 -15.79
N ASP A 103 -2.51 1.99 -16.57
CA ASP A 103 -2.66 1.75 -17.99
C ASP A 103 -3.61 0.56 -18.20
N GLN A 104 -4.52 0.69 -19.17
CA GLN A 104 -5.61 -0.25 -19.39
C GLN A 104 -5.10 -1.63 -19.84
N GLU A 105 -3.91 -1.73 -20.44
CA GLU A 105 -3.27 -3.01 -20.75
C GLU A 105 -2.72 -3.69 -19.50
N THR A 106 -2.19 -2.92 -18.54
CA THR A 106 -1.72 -3.43 -17.24
C THR A 106 -2.86 -4.07 -16.45
N ILE A 107 -4.05 -3.45 -16.48
CA ILE A 107 -5.27 -3.97 -15.84
C ILE A 107 -5.72 -5.27 -16.51
N LYS A 108 -5.75 -5.30 -17.85
CA LYS A 108 -6.17 -6.48 -18.63
C LYS A 108 -5.23 -7.67 -18.39
N GLY A 109 -3.93 -7.45 -18.29
CA GLY A 109 -2.96 -8.51 -17.94
C GLY A 109 -3.20 -9.11 -16.55
N MET A 110 -3.56 -8.29 -15.55
CA MET A 110 -3.89 -8.75 -14.19
C MET A 110 -5.19 -9.59 -14.16
N HIS A 111 -6.19 -9.19 -14.95
CA HIS A 111 -7.48 -9.88 -15.03
C HIS A 111 -7.39 -11.24 -15.76
N LEU A 112 -6.48 -11.38 -16.73
CA LEU A 112 -6.23 -12.64 -17.43
C LEU A 112 -5.50 -13.66 -16.55
N THR A 113 -4.58 -13.19 -15.70
CA THR A 113 -3.81 -14.06 -14.80
C THR A 113 -4.68 -14.58 -13.66
N SER A 114 -5.48 -13.72 -13.03
CA SER A 114 -6.41 -14.12 -11.95
C SER A 114 -7.51 -15.09 -12.39
N ARG A 115 -8.02 -14.96 -13.63
CA ARG A 115 -8.98 -15.94 -14.19
C ARG A 115 -8.37 -17.31 -14.49
N LEU A 116 -7.08 -17.39 -14.83
CA LEU A 116 -6.40 -18.67 -15.06
C LEU A 116 -6.18 -19.43 -13.75
N ASP A 117 -5.90 -18.73 -12.65
CA ASP A 117 -5.72 -19.37 -11.33
C ASP A 117 -7.02 -19.99 -10.78
N HIS A 118 -8.16 -19.33 -11.01
CA HIS A 118 -9.48 -19.90 -10.68
C HIS A 118 -9.88 -21.11 -11.54
N LEU A 119 -9.27 -21.29 -12.72
CA LEU A 119 -9.47 -22.46 -13.57
C LEU A 119 -8.55 -23.61 -13.14
N ILE A 120 -7.29 -23.34 -12.79
CA ILE A 120 -6.33 -24.35 -12.33
C ILE A 120 -6.71 -24.92 -10.95
N ALA A 121 -7.25 -24.10 -10.05
CA ALA A 121 -7.70 -24.55 -8.72
C ALA A 121 -9.01 -25.37 -8.74
N ARG A 122 -9.67 -25.48 -9.89
CA ARG A 122 -10.94 -26.22 -10.06
C ARG A 122 -10.74 -27.60 -10.70
N ASP A 123 -9.54 -27.84 -11.25
CA ASP A 123 -9.11 -29.09 -11.90
C ASP A 123 -8.07 -29.88 -11.05
N MET A 124 -7.87 -29.52 -9.77
CA MET A 124 -7.21 -30.35 -8.75
C MET A 124 -8.20 -30.75 -7.66
#